data_AF-A0A5C4Y1Y2-F1
#
_entry.id   AF-A0A5C4Y1Y2-F1
#
_cell.length_a   1.000
_cell.length_b   1.000
_cell.length_c   1.000
_cell.angle_alpha   90.00
_cell.angle_beta   90.00
_cell.angle_gamma   90.00
#
_symmetry.space_group_name_H-M   'P 1'
#
loop_
_entity.id
_entity.type
_entity.pdbx_description
1 polymer ?
#
loop_
_entity_poly.entity_id
_entity_poly.type
_entity_poly.pdbx_seq_one_letter_code
_entity_poly.pdbx_strand_id
1 'polypeptide(L)'
;MSVSSTPTAAASPGSPEAGVLELTLQLTRLGLNAPDLGSAMIPVLDALVAQTSAEGAGYFQLADQTLAYHARAASGVMPEGPAMDALLAHGLPRELPLISALEASPDILYFQDTDGEPAASGFPELGVCALIAAPIHDRARRLVGALLAHVFQPHDWSPPERHLIDSVTGLLTLLAARLDAEEREHAAHEGALRAMGLSLEARDAETQGHTDRVTALALRLGQRFALEEGDLRALRWGAYLHDIGKVAVPDSILLHDGPLTPEMRARMELHVADGVALAQQLPFLPPATLDVIAGHHERWDGAGYPQRLVGEQIPLLARIFAVCDVYDALTNVRPYKRAWTVSETLAHIQASSGTHFDPQVVDALLNVLADATGLSESA
;
A
#
# COMPACT_ATOMS: atom_id res chain seq x y z
N MET A 1 55.21 -36.82 19.50
CA MET A 1 54.25 -36.24 18.55
C MET A 1 53.35 -35.30 19.34
N SER A 2 53.71 -34.02 19.37
CA SER A 2 52.96 -33.00 20.13
C SER A 2 52.25 -32.12 19.12
N VAL A 3 50.93 -32.15 19.14
CA VAL A 3 50.05 -31.37 18.27
C VAL A 3 50.04 -29.93 18.78
N SER A 4 50.60 -29.02 18.00
CA SER A 4 50.57 -27.58 18.24
C SER A 4 49.22 -27.04 17.78
N SER A 5 48.34 -26.75 18.73
CA SER A 5 47.12 -25.96 18.52
C SER A 5 47.49 -24.48 18.39
N THR A 6 47.45 -23.94 17.18
CA THR A 6 47.45 -22.50 16.92
C THR A 6 46.14 -21.90 17.44
N PRO A 7 46.15 -20.82 18.24
CA PRO A 7 44.93 -20.16 18.67
C PRO A 7 44.35 -19.39 17.49
N THR A 8 43.07 -19.62 17.18
CA THR A 8 42.28 -18.79 16.29
C THR A 8 42.21 -17.38 16.90
N ALA A 9 42.82 -16.41 16.23
CA ALA A 9 42.78 -15.02 16.67
C ALA A 9 41.33 -14.52 16.64
N ALA A 10 40.81 -14.12 17.80
CA ALA A 10 39.56 -13.39 17.87
C ALA A 10 39.73 -12.05 17.14
N ALA A 11 38.82 -11.74 16.21
CA ALA A 11 38.81 -10.49 15.48
C ALA A 11 38.85 -9.29 16.43
N SER A 12 39.75 -8.34 16.15
CA SER A 12 39.89 -7.12 16.96
C SER A 12 38.71 -6.17 16.68
N PRO A 13 38.22 -5.43 17.69
CA PRO A 13 37.18 -4.42 17.46
C PRO A 13 37.76 -3.33 16.55
N GLY A 14 37.21 -3.20 15.33
CA GLY A 14 37.65 -2.24 14.31
C GLY A 14 38.30 -2.86 13.05
N SER A 15 38.31 -4.18 12.87
CA SER A 15 38.71 -4.77 11.59
C SER A 15 37.63 -4.57 10.50
N PRO A 16 38.00 -4.33 9.22
CA PRO A 16 37.03 -4.14 8.12
C PRO A 16 36.00 -5.27 7.98
N GLU A 17 36.36 -6.52 8.31
CA GLU A 17 35.43 -7.66 8.33
C GLU A 17 34.33 -7.56 9.41
N ALA A 18 34.62 -6.90 10.54
CA ALA A 18 33.64 -6.68 11.60
C ALA A 18 32.64 -5.57 11.23
N GLY A 19 33.11 -4.52 10.53
CA GLY A 19 32.26 -3.45 9.99
C GLY A 19 31.28 -3.97 8.95
N VAL A 20 31.74 -4.81 8.01
CA VAL A 20 30.90 -5.45 6.98
C VAL A 20 29.83 -6.36 7.59
N LEU A 21 30.16 -7.14 8.63
CA LEU A 21 29.17 -8.01 9.30
C LEU A 21 28.10 -7.20 10.06
N GLU A 22 28.51 -6.13 10.75
CA GLU A 22 27.61 -5.26 11.51
C GLU A 22 26.66 -4.48 10.59
N LEU A 23 27.18 -3.95 9.48
CA LEU A 23 26.42 -3.39 8.37
C LEU A 23 25.45 -4.40 7.79
N THR A 24 25.90 -5.62 7.46
CA THR A 24 25.05 -6.64 6.86
C THR A 24 23.89 -6.99 7.79
N LEU A 25 24.12 -7.07 9.10
CA LEU A 25 23.07 -7.30 10.09
C LEU A 25 22.12 -6.11 10.26
N GLN A 26 22.63 -4.87 10.26
CA GLN A 26 21.80 -3.66 10.29
C GLN A 26 20.93 -3.55 9.03
N LEU A 27 21.50 -3.80 7.85
CA LEU A 27 20.81 -3.78 6.56
C LEU A 27 19.79 -4.90 6.45
N THR A 28 20.12 -6.10 6.92
CA THR A 28 19.16 -7.21 6.99
C THR A 28 17.99 -6.87 7.90
N ARG A 29 18.23 -6.25 9.06
CA ARG A 29 17.16 -5.81 9.98
C ARG A 29 16.30 -4.70 9.39
N LEU A 30 16.91 -3.73 8.70
CA LEU A 30 16.20 -2.67 7.98
C LEU A 30 15.34 -3.26 6.86
N GLY A 31 15.88 -4.18 6.06
CA GLY A 31 15.14 -4.86 5.01
C GLY A 31 14.02 -5.78 5.50
N LEU A 32 14.02 -6.19 6.78
CA LEU A 32 12.92 -6.96 7.37
C LEU A 32 11.76 -6.09 7.86
N ASN A 33 12.03 -4.88 8.34
CA ASN A 33 11.04 -4.10 9.10
C ASN A 33 10.70 -2.71 8.52
N ALA A 34 11.37 -2.26 7.46
CA ALA A 34 11.12 -0.95 6.90
C ALA A 34 9.74 -0.87 6.21
N PRO A 35 8.92 0.16 6.50
CA PRO A 35 7.61 0.35 5.88
C PRO A 35 7.71 0.85 4.43
N ASP A 36 8.80 1.52 4.07
CA ASP A 36 9.10 1.99 2.72
C ASP A 36 10.62 2.02 2.48
N LEU A 37 11.00 2.00 1.21
CA LEU A 37 12.41 1.94 0.82
C LEU A 37 13.15 3.24 1.17
N GLY A 38 12.49 4.41 1.12
CA GLY A 38 13.13 5.71 1.38
C GLY A 38 13.58 5.88 2.83
N SER A 39 12.70 5.59 3.80
CA SER A 39 13.03 5.66 5.23
C SER A 39 14.06 4.61 5.65
N ALA A 40 14.09 3.46 4.98
CA ALA A 40 15.09 2.42 5.19
C ALA A 40 16.51 2.87 4.84
N MET A 41 16.66 3.84 3.93
CA MET A 41 17.94 4.16 3.29
C MET A 41 18.88 5.03 4.12
N ILE A 42 18.38 5.91 5.00
CA ILE A 42 19.24 6.88 5.69
C ILE A 42 20.40 6.19 6.45
N PRO A 43 20.14 5.17 7.30
CA PRO A 43 21.23 4.49 8.01
C PRO A 43 22.20 3.74 7.07
N VAL A 44 21.71 3.29 5.91
CA VAL A 44 22.52 2.63 4.88
C VAL A 44 23.51 3.60 4.27
N LEU A 45 23.03 4.78 3.88
CA LEU A 45 23.84 5.83 3.28
C LEU A 45 24.88 6.36 4.27
N ASP A 46 24.48 6.58 5.54
CA ASP A 46 25.41 6.98 6.61
C ASP A 46 26.56 5.99 6.77
N ALA A 47 26.25 4.69 6.74
CA ALA A 47 27.26 3.66 6.92
C ALA A 47 28.17 3.51 5.69
N LEU A 48 27.66 3.76 4.46
CA LEU A 48 28.47 3.83 3.25
C LEU A 48 29.46 5.00 3.30
N VAL A 49 29.00 6.20 3.66
CA VAL A 49 29.85 7.39 3.80
C VAL A 49 30.90 7.19 4.91
N ALA A 50 30.52 6.55 6.02
CA ALA A 50 31.44 6.33 7.14
C ALA A 50 32.51 5.26 6.90
N GLN A 51 32.27 4.30 5.99
CA GLN A 51 33.12 3.11 5.80
C GLN A 51 33.78 3.03 4.42
N THR A 52 33.51 4.00 3.55
CA THR A 52 34.17 4.17 2.25
C THR A 52 34.80 5.57 2.18
N SER A 53 35.50 5.86 1.09
CA SER A 53 35.99 7.21 0.81
C SER A 53 34.91 8.12 0.21
N ALA A 54 33.67 7.65 0.06
CA ALA A 54 32.58 8.48 -0.44
C ALA A 54 32.34 9.67 0.51
N GLU A 55 32.42 10.88 -0.03
CA GLU A 55 32.14 12.10 0.72
C GLU A 55 30.63 12.31 0.87
N GLY A 56 29.83 11.79 -0.06
CA GLY A 56 28.38 11.78 0.02
C GLY A 56 27.74 10.64 -0.77
N ALA A 57 26.53 10.26 -0.38
CA ALA A 57 25.72 9.25 -1.05
C ALA A 57 24.24 9.61 -1.09
N GLY A 58 23.52 9.17 -2.12
CA GLY A 58 22.10 9.40 -2.31
C GLY A 58 21.39 8.21 -2.92
N TYR A 59 20.16 7.97 -2.47
CA TYR A 59 19.25 7.01 -3.09
C TYR A 59 18.19 7.74 -3.92
N PHE A 60 18.12 7.36 -5.20
CA PHE A 60 17.20 7.93 -6.18
C PHE A 60 16.21 6.87 -6.62
N GLN A 61 14.92 7.18 -6.59
CA GLN A 61 13.85 6.25 -6.94
C GLN A 61 12.99 6.82 -8.07
N LEU A 62 12.62 5.97 -9.03
CA LEU A 62 11.70 6.35 -10.09
C LEU A 62 10.36 6.80 -9.48
N ALA A 63 9.89 7.98 -9.87
CA ALA A 63 8.58 8.48 -9.49
C ALA A 63 7.59 8.33 -10.65
N ASP A 64 6.49 7.61 -10.44
CA ASP A 64 5.53 7.25 -11.49
C ASP A 64 4.90 8.46 -12.20
N GLN A 65 4.80 9.61 -11.52
CA GLN A 65 4.16 10.81 -12.07
C GLN A 65 5.06 11.61 -13.02
N THR A 66 6.38 11.58 -12.80
CA THR A 66 7.35 12.42 -13.53
C THR A 66 8.24 11.61 -14.46
N LEU A 67 8.26 10.27 -14.32
CA LEU A 67 9.19 9.36 -15.02
C LEU A 67 10.66 9.73 -14.81
N ALA A 68 10.96 10.47 -13.74
CA ALA A 68 12.30 10.87 -13.31
C ALA A 68 12.66 10.18 -11.99
N TYR A 69 13.96 10.07 -11.70
CA TYR A 69 14.45 9.46 -10.46
C TYR A 69 14.68 10.55 -9.40
N HIS A 70 13.82 10.57 -8.39
CA HIS A 70 13.83 11.58 -7.33
C HIS A 70 14.65 11.12 -6.14
N ALA A 71 15.41 12.03 -5.53
CA ALA A 71 16.13 11.76 -4.30
C ALA A 71 15.14 11.41 -3.19
N ARG A 72 15.31 10.24 -2.57
CA ARG A 72 14.50 9.77 -1.43
C ARG A 72 15.26 9.88 -0.11
N ALA A 73 16.57 9.73 -0.16
CA ALA A 73 17.46 9.87 0.98
C ALA A 73 18.85 10.31 0.49
N ALA A 74 19.57 11.05 1.34
CA ALA A 74 20.95 11.46 1.11
C ALA A 74 21.71 11.50 2.44
N SER A 75 23.02 11.29 2.39
CA SER A 75 23.93 11.39 3.53
C SER A 75 25.31 11.87 3.10
N GLY A 76 26.04 12.51 4.03
CA GLY A 76 27.35 13.09 3.78
C GLY A 76 27.28 14.49 3.14
N VAL A 77 28.38 14.89 2.52
CA VAL A 77 28.52 16.18 1.83
C VAL A 77 27.88 16.07 0.46
N MET A 78 26.81 16.83 0.21
CA MET A 78 26.18 16.90 -1.10
C MET A 78 26.84 17.98 -1.97
N PRO A 79 26.85 17.81 -3.31
CA PRO A 79 27.21 18.89 -4.21
C PRO A 79 26.32 20.11 -3.97
N GLU A 80 26.86 21.31 -4.15
CA GLU A 80 26.14 22.56 -3.95
C GLU A 80 25.99 23.34 -5.27
N GLY A 81 24.99 24.21 -5.33
CA GLY A 81 24.80 25.16 -6.43
C GLY A 81 23.62 24.86 -7.34
N PRO A 82 23.42 25.68 -8.39
CA PRO A 82 22.17 25.71 -9.16
C PRO A 82 21.82 24.40 -9.86
N ALA A 83 22.84 23.65 -10.28
CA ALA A 83 22.66 22.36 -10.93
C ALA A 83 22.18 21.28 -9.93
N MET A 84 22.66 21.32 -8.68
CA MET A 84 22.12 20.44 -7.63
C MET A 84 20.70 20.87 -7.23
N ASP A 85 20.44 22.17 -7.10
CA ASP A 85 19.09 22.67 -6.77
C ASP A 85 18.05 22.20 -7.80
N ALA A 86 18.41 22.27 -9.09
CA ALA A 86 17.58 21.76 -10.18
C ALA A 86 17.36 20.24 -10.10
N LEU A 87 18.41 19.47 -9.76
CA LEU A 87 18.34 18.03 -9.58
C LEU A 87 17.44 17.65 -8.39
N LEU A 88 17.53 18.36 -7.27
CA LEU A 88 16.64 18.15 -6.12
C LEU A 88 15.19 18.52 -6.45
N ALA A 89 14.96 19.56 -7.25
CA ALA A 89 13.62 19.99 -7.64
C ALA A 89 12.96 19.09 -8.69
N HIS A 90 13.74 18.51 -9.61
CA HIS A 90 13.21 17.83 -10.79
C HIS A 90 13.57 16.34 -10.89
N GLY A 91 14.53 15.88 -10.08
CA GLY A 91 15.08 14.54 -10.13
C GLY A 91 16.08 14.35 -11.27
N LEU A 92 16.70 13.17 -11.33
CA LEU A 92 17.52 12.74 -12.45
C LEU A 92 16.61 12.36 -13.62
N PRO A 93 16.74 13.02 -14.80
CA PRO A 93 15.93 12.71 -15.96
C PRO A 93 16.29 11.34 -16.53
N ARG A 94 15.33 10.66 -17.14
CA ARG A 94 15.55 9.32 -17.71
C ARG A 94 16.51 9.35 -18.90
N GLU A 95 16.56 10.49 -19.60
CA GLU A 95 17.45 10.74 -20.74
C GLU A 95 18.91 10.97 -20.32
N LEU A 96 19.20 11.05 -19.02
CA LEU A 96 20.56 11.20 -18.54
C LEU A 96 21.40 9.98 -19.00
N PRO A 97 22.60 10.17 -19.57
CA PRO A 97 23.43 9.07 -20.05
C PRO A 97 23.69 8.00 -18.98
N LEU A 98 23.82 8.42 -17.71
CA LEU A 98 23.97 7.51 -16.59
C LEU A 98 22.80 6.54 -16.46
N ILE A 99 21.57 7.06 -16.51
CA ILE A 99 20.35 6.25 -16.37
C ILE A 99 20.25 5.27 -17.55
N SER A 100 20.54 5.73 -18.77
CA SER A 100 20.57 4.85 -19.94
C SER A 100 21.61 3.72 -19.80
N ALA A 101 22.77 4.01 -19.21
CA ALA A 101 23.80 3.01 -18.94
C ALA A 101 23.36 1.99 -17.88
N LEU A 102 22.71 2.45 -16.80
CA LEU A 102 22.15 1.60 -15.75
C LEU A 102 20.94 0.78 -16.21
N GLU A 103 20.13 1.26 -17.16
CA GLU A 103 19.06 0.47 -17.77
C GLU A 103 19.61 -0.63 -18.70
N ALA A 104 20.78 -0.41 -19.29
CA ALA A 104 21.40 -1.35 -20.23
C ALA A 104 22.17 -2.50 -19.54
N SER A 105 22.61 -2.32 -18.29
CA SER A 105 23.37 -3.32 -17.54
C SER A 105 22.94 -3.40 -16.07
N PRO A 106 22.83 -4.61 -15.48
CA PRO A 106 22.61 -4.77 -14.05
C PRO A 106 23.85 -4.48 -13.20
N ASP A 107 25.00 -4.23 -13.82
CA ASP A 107 26.27 -4.07 -13.13
C ASP A 107 26.41 -2.68 -12.49
N ILE A 108 27.14 -2.63 -11.39
CA ILE A 108 27.52 -1.37 -10.75
C ILE A 108 28.60 -0.68 -11.60
N LEU A 109 28.39 0.60 -11.89
CA LEU A 109 29.35 1.42 -12.62
C LEU A 109 30.24 2.15 -11.62
N TYR A 110 31.55 2.04 -11.82
CA TYR A 110 32.56 2.67 -10.97
C TYR A 110 33.41 3.60 -11.83
N PHE A 111 33.18 4.91 -11.68
CA PHE A 111 33.93 5.97 -12.33
C PHE A 111 35.02 6.46 -11.37
N GLN A 112 36.28 6.26 -11.76
CA GLN A 112 37.44 6.76 -11.01
C GLN A 112 37.68 8.25 -11.26
N ASP A 113 37.36 8.67 -12.48
CA ASP A 113 37.31 10.03 -12.93
C ASP A 113 36.05 10.17 -13.82
N THR A 114 35.18 11.12 -13.52
CA THR A 114 33.97 11.39 -14.31
C THR A 114 34.27 12.26 -15.53
N ASP A 115 35.43 12.94 -15.57
CA ASP A 115 35.83 13.72 -16.72
C ASP A 115 36.12 12.83 -17.93
N GLY A 116 35.45 13.14 -19.04
CA GLY A 116 35.60 12.39 -20.29
C GLY A 116 34.84 11.06 -20.35
N GLU A 117 34.13 10.67 -19.28
CA GLU A 117 33.27 9.48 -19.26
C GLU A 117 31.86 9.82 -19.75
N PRO A 118 31.42 9.31 -20.93
CA PRO A 118 30.14 9.71 -21.51
C PRO A 118 28.93 9.37 -20.63
N ALA A 119 28.99 8.27 -19.88
CA ALA A 119 27.94 7.85 -18.97
C ALA A 119 27.85 8.73 -17.71
N ALA A 120 28.92 9.41 -17.31
CA ALA A 120 28.95 10.32 -16.16
C ALA A 120 28.79 11.80 -16.56
N SER A 121 28.35 12.09 -17.78
CA SER A 121 28.12 13.45 -18.27
C SER A 121 27.21 14.25 -17.32
N GLY A 122 27.58 15.50 -17.04
CA GLY A 122 26.87 16.42 -16.14
C GLY A 122 27.30 16.32 -14.67
N PHE A 123 27.88 15.20 -14.22
CA PHE A 123 28.42 15.08 -12.85
C PHE A 123 29.66 15.95 -12.59
N PRO A 124 30.59 16.15 -13.56
CA PRO A 124 31.68 17.12 -13.39
C PRO A 124 31.21 18.55 -13.11
N GLU A 125 30.04 18.97 -13.66
CA GLU A 125 29.46 20.29 -13.40
C GLU A 125 28.96 20.45 -11.96
N LEU A 126 28.68 19.33 -11.28
CA LEU A 126 28.39 19.27 -9.85
C LEU A 126 29.68 19.21 -9.00
N GLY A 127 30.86 19.23 -9.61
CA GLY A 127 32.14 19.05 -8.92
C GLY A 127 32.41 17.61 -8.50
N VAL A 128 31.54 16.66 -8.83
CA VAL A 128 31.77 15.23 -8.61
C VAL A 128 32.89 14.80 -9.54
N CYS A 129 33.99 14.28 -8.98
CA CYS A 129 35.13 13.80 -9.76
C CYS A 129 35.18 12.27 -9.83
N ALA A 130 34.72 11.56 -8.81
CA ALA A 130 34.59 10.11 -8.83
C ALA A 130 33.17 9.72 -8.41
N LEU A 131 32.61 8.70 -9.06
CA LEU A 131 31.21 8.31 -8.88
C LEU A 131 31.07 6.79 -8.88
N ILE A 132 30.28 6.28 -7.94
CA ILE A 132 29.68 4.96 -8.00
C ILE A 132 28.22 5.15 -8.38
N ALA A 133 27.77 4.39 -9.37
CA ALA A 133 26.36 4.31 -9.73
C ALA A 133 25.92 2.84 -9.70
N ALA A 134 25.16 2.50 -8.67
CA ALA A 134 24.70 1.14 -8.44
C ALA A 134 23.19 1.03 -8.72
N PRO A 135 22.78 0.22 -9.70
CA PRO A 135 21.38 0.13 -10.08
C PRO A 135 20.58 -0.74 -9.11
N ILE A 136 19.33 -0.37 -8.88
CA ILE A 136 18.35 -1.16 -8.10
C ILE A 136 17.22 -1.54 -9.04
N HIS A 137 17.04 -2.85 -9.19
CA HIS A 137 16.07 -3.43 -10.11
C HIS A 137 14.90 -4.05 -9.38
N ASP A 138 13.72 -4.00 -10.01
CA ASP A 138 12.61 -4.84 -9.61
C ASP A 138 12.79 -6.28 -10.12
N ARG A 139 11.82 -7.15 -9.80
CA ARG A 139 11.84 -8.55 -10.24
C ARG A 139 11.75 -8.72 -11.76
N ALA A 140 11.15 -7.75 -12.46
CA ALA A 140 11.08 -7.72 -13.92
C ALA A 140 12.36 -7.20 -14.57
N ARG A 141 13.42 -6.94 -13.79
CA ARG A 141 14.69 -6.34 -14.21
C ARG A 141 14.53 -4.94 -14.78
N ARG A 142 13.50 -4.21 -14.35
CA ARG A 142 13.37 -2.78 -14.66
C ARG A 142 14.14 -2.00 -13.60
N LEU A 143 14.86 -0.97 -14.03
CA LEU A 143 15.52 -0.05 -13.13
C LEU A 143 14.44 0.75 -12.37
N VAL A 144 14.38 0.58 -11.05
CA VAL A 144 13.42 1.29 -10.18
C VAL A 144 14.10 2.30 -9.28
N GLY A 145 15.43 2.24 -9.17
CA GLY A 145 16.22 3.25 -8.49
C GLY A 145 17.71 3.09 -8.75
N ALA A 146 18.48 4.02 -8.20
CA ALA A 146 19.93 3.99 -8.23
C ALA A 146 20.47 4.52 -6.90
N LEU A 147 21.52 3.86 -6.40
CA LEU A 147 22.37 4.36 -5.34
C LEU A 147 23.57 5.06 -5.99
N LEU A 148 23.74 6.33 -5.68
CA LEU A 148 24.87 7.13 -6.15
C LEU A 148 25.77 7.49 -4.96
N ALA A 149 27.07 7.22 -5.06
CA ALA A 149 28.06 7.66 -4.07
C ALA A 149 29.20 8.38 -4.76
N HIS A 150 29.70 9.48 -4.19
CA HIS A 150 30.61 10.36 -4.90
C HIS A 150 31.74 10.92 -4.01
N VAL A 151 32.77 11.42 -4.70
CA VAL A 151 33.95 12.11 -4.12
C VAL A 151 34.25 13.33 -5.00
N PHE A 152 34.76 14.41 -4.42
CA PHE A 152 35.11 15.65 -5.12
C PHE A 152 36.56 15.67 -5.63
N GLN A 153 37.24 14.53 -5.59
CA GLN A 153 38.58 14.31 -6.15
C GLN A 153 38.63 12.96 -6.88
N PRO A 154 39.49 12.78 -7.88
CA PRO A 154 39.69 11.49 -8.53
C PRO A 154 40.04 10.42 -7.49
N HIS A 155 39.37 9.27 -7.58
CA HIS A 155 39.50 8.21 -6.57
C HIS A 155 39.47 6.83 -7.22
N ASP A 156 40.44 5.99 -6.87
CA ASP A 156 40.42 4.59 -7.26
C ASP A 156 39.69 3.76 -6.20
N TRP A 157 38.44 3.40 -6.51
CA TRP A 157 37.61 2.56 -5.64
C TRP A 157 38.28 1.22 -5.36
N SER A 158 38.72 1.03 -4.12
CA SER A 158 39.45 -0.14 -3.68
C SER A 158 38.56 -1.40 -3.64
N PRO A 159 39.12 -2.61 -3.74
CA PRO A 159 38.32 -3.85 -3.66
C PRO A 159 37.42 -3.97 -2.41
N PRO A 160 37.85 -3.53 -1.20
CA PRO A 160 36.97 -3.50 -0.02
C PRO A 160 35.77 -2.55 -0.17
N GLU A 161 35.96 -1.36 -0.75
CA GLU A 161 34.87 -0.41 -0.99
C GLU A 161 33.86 -0.95 -2.00
N ARG A 162 34.36 -1.53 -3.11
CA ARG A 162 33.51 -2.18 -4.12
C ARG A 162 32.72 -3.33 -3.51
N HIS A 163 33.35 -4.16 -2.69
CA HIS A 163 32.68 -5.29 -2.03
C HIS A 163 31.56 -4.84 -1.08
N LEU A 164 31.78 -3.75 -0.33
CA LEU A 164 30.76 -3.16 0.53
C LEU A 164 29.58 -2.65 -0.31
N ILE A 165 29.87 -1.90 -1.37
CA ILE A 165 28.86 -1.36 -2.28
C ILE A 165 28.05 -2.47 -2.95
N ASP A 166 28.72 -3.49 -3.51
CA ASP A 166 28.07 -4.67 -4.10
C ASP A 166 27.11 -5.34 -3.10
N SER A 167 27.54 -5.48 -1.84
CA SER A 167 26.75 -6.09 -0.76
C SER A 167 25.51 -5.25 -0.42
N VAL A 168 25.67 -3.94 -0.27
CA VAL A 168 24.56 -3.02 -0.01
C VAL A 168 23.57 -3.04 -1.16
N THR A 169 24.03 -2.90 -2.39
CA THR A 169 23.19 -2.90 -3.60
C THR A 169 22.41 -4.20 -3.75
N GLY A 170 23.05 -5.35 -3.47
CA GLY A 170 22.38 -6.64 -3.45
C GLY A 170 21.22 -6.70 -2.44
N LEU A 171 21.42 -6.19 -1.22
CA LEU A 171 20.38 -6.13 -0.19
C LEU A 171 19.24 -5.18 -0.57
N LEU A 172 19.55 -4.03 -1.15
CA LEU A 172 18.53 -3.07 -1.61
C LEU A 172 17.71 -3.61 -2.78
N THR A 173 18.35 -4.33 -3.69
CA THR A 173 17.67 -5.01 -4.79
C THR A 173 16.72 -6.09 -4.25
N LEU A 174 17.13 -6.85 -3.23
CA LEU A 174 16.27 -7.83 -2.58
C LEU A 174 15.08 -7.17 -1.86
N LEU A 175 15.31 -6.06 -1.16
CA LEU A 175 14.26 -5.29 -0.48
C LEU A 175 13.25 -4.71 -1.48
N ALA A 176 13.73 -4.10 -2.58
CA ALA A 176 12.88 -3.59 -3.64
C ALA A 176 12.03 -4.71 -4.26
N ALA A 177 12.63 -5.87 -4.54
CA ALA A 177 11.92 -7.03 -5.06
C ALA A 177 10.87 -7.59 -4.08
N ARG A 178 11.13 -7.52 -2.77
CA ARG A 178 10.18 -7.90 -1.72
C ARG A 178 8.99 -6.93 -1.68
N LEU A 179 9.24 -5.62 -1.58
CA LEU A 179 8.18 -4.62 -1.51
C LEU A 179 7.27 -4.66 -2.75
N ASP A 180 7.86 -4.81 -3.93
CA ASP A 180 7.12 -5.00 -5.19
C ASP A 180 6.34 -6.32 -5.20
N ALA A 181 6.83 -7.39 -4.57
CA ALA A 181 6.08 -8.62 -4.40
C ALA A 181 4.89 -8.46 -3.44
N GLU A 182 5.09 -7.76 -2.31
CA GLU A 182 4.02 -7.47 -1.33
C GLU A 182 2.93 -6.58 -1.93
N GLU A 183 3.31 -5.53 -2.67
CA GLU A 183 2.36 -4.65 -3.35
C GLU A 183 1.55 -5.40 -4.42
N ARG A 184 2.20 -6.25 -5.21
CA ARG A 184 1.52 -7.09 -6.22
C ARG A 184 0.62 -8.13 -5.57
N GLU A 185 1.02 -8.72 -4.45
CA GLU A 185 0.18 -9.64 -3.68
C GLU A 185 -1.07 -8.91 -3.16
N HIS A 186 -0.89 -7.71 -2.57
CA HIS A 186 -2.00 -6.89 -2.11
C HIS A 186 -2.97 -6.53 -3.26
N ALA A 187 -2.44 -6.08 -4.40
CA ALA A 187 -3.25 -5.75 -5.58
C ALA A 187 -3.96 -6.98 -6.15
N ALA A 188 -3.32 -8.15 -6.14
CA ALA A 188 -3.92 -9.40 -6.59
C ALA A 188 -5.05 -9.84 -5.65
N HIS A 189 -4.86 -9.76 -4.34
CA HIS A 189 -5.92 -10.02 -3.35
C HIS A 189 -7.09 -9.07 -3.54
N GLU A 190 -6.83 -7.76 -3.60
CA GLU A 190 -7.88 -6.75 -3.80
C GLU A 190 -8.66 -6.97 -5.10
N GLY A 191 -7.95 -7.22 -6.21
CA GLY A 191 -8.56 -7.52 -7.50
C GLY A 191 -9.41 -8.80 -7.48
N ALA A 192 -8.94 -9.86 -6.82
CA ALA A 192 -9.68 -11.12 -6.70
C ALA A 192 -10.96 -10.96 -5.85
N LEU A 193 -10.88 -10.30 -4.69
CA LEU A 193 -12.03 -10.07 -3.83
C LEU A 193 -13.08 -9.20 -4.51
N ARG A 194 -12.65 -8.11 -5.16
CA ARG A 194 -13.53 -7.24 -5.93
C ARG A 194 -14.20 -8.01 -7.08
N ALA A 195 -13.46 -8.86 -7.79
CA ALA A 195 -14.01 -9.69 -8.85
C ALA A 195 -15.06 -10.69 -8.34
N MET A 196 -14.91 -11.24 -7.14
CA MET A 196 -15.92 -12.08 -6.49
C MET A 196 -17.20 -11.30 -6.22
N GLY A 197 -17.10 -10.09 -5.64
CA GLY A 197 -18.25 -9.21 -5.41
C GLY A 197 -18.98 -8.87 -6.70
N LEU A 198 -18.25 -8.43 -7.73
CA LEU A 198 -18.82 -8.11 -9.06
C LEU A 198 -19.46 -9.32 -9.75
N SER A 199 -18.90 -10.52 -9.57
CA SER A 199 -19.49 -11.75 -10.13
C SER A 199 -20.83 -12.09 -9.48
N LEU A 200 -20.96 -11.82 -8.18
CA LEU A 200 -22.21 -12.01 -7.46
C LEU A 200 -23.24 -10.93 -7.84
N GLU A 201 -22.83 -9.67 -7.93
CA GLU A 201 -23.65 -8.55 -8.38
C GLU A 201 -24.28 -8.86 -9.76
N ALA A 202 -23.49 -9.42 -10.68
CA ALA A 202 -23.96 -9.85 -11.99
C ALA A 202 -25.00 -10.99 -11.94
N ARG A 203 -24.96 -11.85 -10.91
CA ARG A 203 -25.92 -12.94 -10.72
C ARG A 203 -27.20 -12.47 -10.03
N ASP A 204 -27.11 -11.62 -9.01
CA ASP A 204 -28.23 -11.18 -8.15
C ASP A 204 -29.09 -10.07 -8.80
N ALA A 205 -28.85 -9.74 -10.07
CA ALA A 205 -29.52 -8.64 -10.77
C ALA A 205 -29.44 -7.29 -10.02
N GLU A 206 -28.41 -7.14 -9.18
CA GLU A 206 -28.10 -5.87 -8.54
C GLU A 206 -27.64 -4.84 -9.57
N THR A 207 -27.74 -3.56 -9.21
CA THR A 207 -27.42 -2.47 -10.12
C THR A 207 -25.92 -2.42 -10.38
N GLN A 208 -25.53 -2.53 -11.66
CA GLN A 208 -24.12 -2.48 -12.07
C GLN A 208 -23.36 -1.31 -11.39
N GLY A 209 -22.22 -1.63 -10.77
CA GLY A 209 -21.37 -0.71 -10.02
C GLY A 209 -21.77 -0.51 -8.55
N HIS A 210 -22.73 -1.25 -8.01
CA HIS A 210 -23.11 -1.19 -6.59
C HIS A 210 -21.89 -1.42 -5.69
N THR A 211 -21.16 -2.51 -5.93
CA THR A 211 -19.97 -2.90 -5.17
C THR A 211 -18.97 -1.76 -5.04
N ASP A 212 -18.70 -1.03 -6.12
CA ASP A 212 -17.73 0.08 -6.12
C ASP A 212 -18.26 1.33 -5.41
N ARG A 213 -19.52 1.69 -5.66
CA ARG A 213 -20.13 2.90 -5.07
C ARG A 213 -20.26 2.77 -3.55
N VAL A 214 -20.75 1.63 -3.06
CA VAL A 214 -20.91 1.37 -1.63
C VAL A 214 -19.54 1.36 -0.94
N THR A 215 -18.54 0.74 -1.57
CA THR A 215 -17.16 0.70 -1.05
C THR A 215 -16.56 2.10 -0.96
N ALA A 216 -16.70 2.91 -2.01
CA ALA A 216 -16.19 4.27 -2.04
C ALA A 216 -16.81 5.15 -0.94
N LEU A 217 -18.13 5.03 -0.73
CA LEU A 217 -18.81 5.76 0.34
C LEU A 217 -18.38 5.28 1.73
N ALA A 218 -18.30 3.96 1.94
CA ALA A 218 -17.87 3.37 3.21
C ALA A 218 -16.45 3.83 3.59
N LEU A 219 -15.51 3.86 2.64
CA LEU A 219 -14.15 4.35 2.87
C LEU A 219 -14.11 5.83 3.27
N ARG A 220 -14.90 6.68 2.62
CA ARG A 220 -15.01 8.11 2.98
C ARG A 220 -15.56 8.30 4.39
N LEU A 221 -16.54 7.48 4.80
CA LEU A 221 -17.03 7.48 6.17
C LEU A 221 -15.96 6.98 7.14
N GLY A 222 -15.29 5.87 6.82
CA GLY A 222 -14.19 5.32 7.63
C GLY A 222 -13.08 6.34 7.89
N GLN A 223 -12.69 7.11 6.87
CA GLN A 223 -11.74 8.22 7.01
C GLN A 223 -12.23 9.30 7.96
N ARG A 224 -13.54 9.64 7.95
CA ARG A 224 -14.13 10.60 8.88
C ARG A 224 -14.09 10.15 10.33
N PHE A 225 -14.11 8.83 10.56
CA PHE A 225 -13.91 8.18 11.86
C PHE A 225 -12.43 7.96 12.21
N ALA A 226 -11.49 8.43 11.39
CA ALA A 226 -10.04 8.27 11.57
C ALA A 226 -9.61 6.80 11.73
N LEU A 227 -10.26 5.89 10.98
CA LEU A 227 -9.84 4.50 10.91
C LEU A 227 -8.41 4.39 10.35
N GLU A 228 -7.59 3.51 10.94
CA GLU A 228 -6.26 3.21 10.43
C GLU A 228 -6.33 2.45 9.10
N GLU A 229 -5.23 2.42 8.34
CA GLU A 229 -5.18 1.78 7.02
C GLU A 229 -5.59 0.29 7.07
N GLY A 230 -5.27 -0.40 8.16
CA GLY A 230 -5.69 -1.78 8.40
C GLY A 230 -7.21 -1.95 8.46
N ASP A 231 -7.91 -1.05 9.16
CA ASP A 231 -9.36 -1.06 9.32
C ASP A 231 -10.07 -0.56 8.06
N LEU A 232 -9.51 0.44 7.37
CA LEU A 232 -10.00 0.88 6.06
C LEU A 232 -9.92 -0.25 5.03
N ARG A 233 -8.82 -1.01 5.02
CA ARG A 233 -8.69 -2.22 4.20
C ARG A 233 -9.70 -3.29 4.60
N ALA A 234 -9.90 -3.53 5.91
CA ALA A 234 -10.87 -4.50 6.38
C ALA A 234 -12.30 -4.13 5.96
N LEU A 235 -12.66 -2.84 6.06
CA LEU A 235 -13.93 -2.28 5.60
C LEU A 235 -14.12 -2.43 4.09
N ARG A 236 -13.08 -2.13 3.30
CA ARG A 236 -13.08 -2.30 1.84
C ARG A 236 -13.36 -3.74 1.43
N TRP A 237 -12.61 -4.68 2.00
CA TRP A 237 -12.76 -6.11 1.69
C TRP A 237 -14.07 -6.67 2.22
N GLY A 238 -14.54 -6.16 3.36
CA GLY A 238 -15.87 -6.44 3.89
C GLY A 238 -16.97 -5.99 2.95
N ALA A 239 -16.84 -4.79 2.38
CA ALA A 239 -17.79 -4.25 1.40
C ALA A 239 -17.83 -5.08 0.11
N TYR A 240 -16.69 -5.56 -0.40
CA TYR A 240 -16.67 -6.46 -1.56
C TYR A 240 -17.35 -7.80 -1.31
N LEU A 241 -17.29 -8.29 -0.06
CA LEU A 241 -17.71 -9.63 0.30
C LEU A 241 -19.01 -9.68 1.10
N HIS A 242 -19.64 -8.55 1.43
CA HIS A 242 -20.77 -8.49 2.36
C HIS A 242 -21.88 -9.49 1.99
N ASP A 243 -22.15 -9.60 0.69
CA ASP A 243 -23.18 -10.47 0.13
C ASP A 243 -22.67 -11.82 -0.38
N ILE A 244 -21.37 -12.15 -0.27
CA ILE A 244 -20.75 -13.32 -0.94
C ILE A 244 -21.49 -14.64 -0.69
N GLY A 245 -22.12 -14.79 0.48
CA GLY A 245 -22.90 -15.99 0.82
C GLY A 245 -24.16 -16.19 -0.01
N LYS A 246 -24.65 -15.19 -0.75
CA LYS A 246 -25.76 -15.35 -1.71
C LYS A 246 -25.43 -16.36 -2.81
N VAL A 247 -24.15 -16.71 -3.01
CA VAL A 247 -23.73 -17.84 -3.86
C VAL A 247 -24.42 -19.17 -3.48
N ALA A 248 -24.73 -19.34 -2.19
CA ALA A 248 -25.40 -20.55 -1.68
C ALA A 248 -26.94 -20.46 -1.74
N VAL A 249 -27.50 -19.29 -2.07
CA VAL A 249 -28.96 -19.08 -2.16
C VAL A 249 -29.44 -19.60 -3.52
N PRO A 250 -30.44 -20.50 -3.59
CA PRO A 250 -31.00 -20.98 -4.85
C PRO A 250 -31.58 -19.86 -5.71
N ASP A 251 -31.45 -19.96 -7.04
CA ASP A 251 -31.98 -18.96 -7.99
C ASP A 251 -33.49 -18.73 -7.84
N SER A 252 -34.26 -19.76 -7.47
CA SER A 252 -35.70 -19.64 -7.23
C SER A 252 -36.07 -18.73 -6.06
N ILE A 253 -35.10 -18.46 -5.16
CA ILE A 253 -35.23 -17.55 -4.04
C ILE A 253 -34.56 -16.21 -4.36
N LEU A 254 -33.34 -16.25 -4.92
CA LEU A 254 -32.54 -15.08 -5.24
C LEU A 254 -33.22 -14.19 -6.28
N LEU A 255 -33.69 -14.79 -7.37
CA LEU A 255 -34.31 -14.11 -8.52
C LEU A 255 -35.84 -14.07 -8.42
N HIS A 256 -36.39 -14.15 -7.21
CA HIS A 256 -37.84 -14.18 -7.04
C HIS A 256 -38.45 -12.79 -7.26
N ASP A 257 -39.36 -12.66 -8.23
CA ASP A 257 -40.01 -11.41 -8.64
C ASP A 257 -41.11 -10.89 -7.68
N GLY A 258 -41.06 -11.27 -6.40
CA GLY A 258 -42.13 -10.99 -5.43
C GLY A 258 -41.67 -10.97 -3.97
N PRO A 259 -42.59 -10.74 -3.02
CA PRO A 259 -42.26 -10.83 -1.60
C PRO A 259 -41.89 -12.27 -1.24
N LEU A 260 -40.73 -12.46 -0.63
CA LEU A 260 -40.28 -13.76 -0.14
C LEU A 260 -41.26 -14.31 0.91
N THR A 261 -41.60 -15.59 0.80
CA THR A 261 -42.30 -16.33 1.86
C THR A 261 -41.43 -16.40 3.12
N PRO A 262 -41.99 -16.68 4.32
CA PRO A 262 -41.20 -16.85 5.54
C PRO A 262 -40.04 -17.85 5.39
N GLU A 263 -40.27 -18.96 4.68
CA GLU A 263 -39.25 -19.98 4.42
C GLU A 263 -38.15 -19.48 3.47
N MET A 264 -38.55 -18.77 2.40
CA MET A 264 -37.60 -18.15 1.47
C MET A 264 -36.77 -17.08 2.15
N ARG A 265 -37.38 -16.26 3.01
CA ARG A 265 -36.70 -15.25 3.82
C ARG A 265 -35.70 -15.88 4.77
N ALA A 266 -36.10 -16.92 5.51
CA ALA A 266 -35.19 -17.65 6.40
C ALA A 266 -33.97 -18.20 5.64
N ARG A 267 -34.16 -18.71 4.42
CA ARG A 267 -33.03 -19.14 3.59
C ARG A 267 -32.17 -17.97 3.10
N MET A 268 -32.79 -16.86 2.71
CA MET A 268 -32.08 -15.65 2.27
C MET A 268 -31.21 -15.09 3.39
N GLU A 269 -31.71 -14.97 4.62
CA GLU A 269 -30.98 -14.42 5.77
C GLU A 269 -29.72 -15.23 6.12
N LEU A 270 -29.70 -16.53 5.80
CA LEU A 270 -28.52 -17.39 5.98
C LEU A 270 -27.33 -17.02 5.09
N HIS A 271 -27.50 -16.17 4.06
CA HIS A 271 -26.36 -15.70 3.26
C HIS A 271 -25.29 -15.02 4.12
N VAL A 272 -25.67 -14.41 5.25
CA VAL A 272 -24.71 -13.80 6.17
C VAL A 272 -23.79 -14.87 6.76
N ALA A 273 -24.36 -15.94 7.31
CA ALA A 273 -23.59 -17.04 7.89
C ALA A 273 -22.78 -17.80 6.84
N ASP A 274 -23.38 -18.05 5.66
CA ASP A 274 -22.71 -18.67 4.52
C ASP A 274 -21.53 -17.80 4.05
N GLY A 275 -21.71 -16.47 4.02
CA GLY A 275 -20.69 -15.51 3.63
C GLY A 275 -19.51 -15.44 4.59
N VAL A 276 -19.79 -15.43 5.91
CA VAL A 276 -18.75 -15.52 6.94
C VAL A 276 -17.97 -16.84 6.82
N ALA A 277 -18.67 -17.97 6.63
CA ALA A 277 -18.03 -19.27 6.51
C ALA A 277 -17.11 -19.36 5.27
N LEU A 278 -17.51 -18.75 4.15
CA LEU A 278 -16.69 -18.64 2.94
C LEU A 278 -15.49 -17.71 3.16
N ALA A 279 -15.70 -16.53 3.73
CA ALA A 279 -14.64 -15.56 3.99
C ALA A 279 -13.59 -16.11 4.97
N GLN A 280 -14.00 -16.90 5.98
CA GLN A 280 -13.08 -17.57 6.90
C GLN A 280 -12.11 -18.56 6.23
N GLN A 281 -12.41 -19.03 5.01
CA GLN A 281 -11.49 -19.87 4.24
C GLN A 281 -10.33 -19.08 3.61
N LEU A 282 -10.36 -17.74 3.69
CA LEU A 282 -9.36 -16.84 3.13
C LEU A 282 -8.43 -16.34 4.26
N PRO A 283 -7.28 -17.00 4.52
CA PRO A 283 -6.46 -16.73 5.70
C PRO A 283 -5.79 -15.35 5.69
N PHE A 284 -5.74 -14.69 4.52
CA PHE A 284 -5.18 -13.36 4.37
C PHE A 284 -6.16 -12.23 4.74
N LEU A 285 -7.44 -12.53 4.96
CA LEU A 285 -8.42 -11.52 5.36
C LEU A 285 -8.16 -11.04 6.80
N PRO A 286 -8.14 -9.72 7.05
CA PRO A 286 -8.19 -9.19 8.40
C PRO A 286 -9.43 -9.72 9.13
N PRO A 287 -9.34 -10.09 10.41
CA PRO A 287 -10.51 -10.54 11.18
C PRO A 287 -11.69 -9.56 11.13
N ALA A 288 -11.40 -8.25 11.16
CA ALA A 288 -12.41 -7.19 11.09
C ALA A 288 -13.19 -7.14 9.75
N THR A 289 -12.70 -7.79 8.68
CA THR A 289 -13.47 -7.98 7.44
C THR A 289 -14.71 -8.84 7.70
N LEU A 290 -14.59 -9.84 8.57
CA LEU A 290 -15.71 -10.72 8.92
C LEU A 290 -16.81 -9.97 9.68
N ASP A 291 -16.46 -8.93 10.43
CA ASP A 291 -17.43 -8.12 11.17
C ASP A 291 -18.41 -7.41 10.23
N VAL A 292 -17.92 -6.88 9.09
CA VAL A 292 -18.76 -6.26 8.07
C VAL A 292 -19.73 -7.28 7.49
N ILE A 293 -19.22 -8.45 7.08
CA ILE A 293 -20.04 -9.51 6.49
C ILE A 293 -21.07 -9.99 7.51
N ALA A 294 -20.66 -10.25 8.76
CA ALA A 294 -21.54 -10.77 9.81
C ALA A 294 -22.59 -9.77 10.28
N GLY A 295 -22.29 -8.46 10.19
CA GLY A 295 -23.07 -7.41 10.84
C GLY A 295 -23.81 -6.46 9.90
N HIS A 296 -23.68 -6.56 8.57
CA HIS A 296 -24.25 -5.57 7.65
C HIS A 296 -25.79 -5.51 7.66
N HIS A 297 -26.47 -6.53 8.18
CA HIS A 297 -27.92 -6.56 8.38
C HIS A 297 -28.35 -6.44 9.85
N GLU A 298 -27.40 -6.20 10.77
CA GLU A 298 -27.74 -5.84 12.13
C GLU A 298 -28.32 -4.43 12.17
N ARG A 299 -29.23 -4.22 13.11
CA ARG A 299 -29.91 -2.92 13.29
C ARG A 299 -29.55 -2.39 14.66
N TRP A 300 -29.37 -1.07 14.76
CA TRP A 300 -29.00 -0.41 16.02
C TRP A 300 -29.96 -0.75 17.18
N ASP A 301 -31.25 -0.95 16.88
CA ASP A 301 -32.31 -1.34 17.81
C ASP A 301 -32.38 -2.84 18.16
N GLY A 302 -31.52 -3.69 17.57
CA GLY A 302 -31.53 -5.14 17.75
C GLY A 302 -32.62 -5.89 16.97
N ALA A 303 -33.38 -5.22 16.10
CA ALA A 303 -34.38 -5.89 15.27
C ALA A 303 -33.78 -6.52 13.99
N GLY A 304 -32.46 -6.46 13.81
CA GLY A 304 -31.74 -6.98 12.66
C GLY A 304 -31.50 -8.49 12.71
N TYR A 305 -30.57 -8.95 11.88
CA TYR A 305 -30.13 -10.35 11.83
C TYR A 305 -28.63 -10.42 11.46
N PRO A 306 -27.94 -11.54 11.76
CA PRO A 306 -28.42 -12.79 12.32
C PRO A 306 -28.42 -12.87 13.86
N GLN A 307 -27.61 -12.06 14.54
CA GLN A 307 -27.38 -12.14 15.98
C GLN A 307 -28.25 -11.20 16.80
N ARG A 308 -28.88 -10.19 16.18
CA ARG A 308 -29.73 -9.18 16.86
C ARG A 308 -28.95 -8.36 17.87
N LEU A 309 -27.74 -7.94 17.45
CA LEU A 309 -26.86 -7.11 18.26
C LEU A 309 -27.48 -5.72 18.44
N VAL A 310 -27.29 -5.12 19.62
CA VAL A 310 -27.87 -3.81 19.96
C VAL A 310 -26.76 -2.78 20.13
N GLY A 311 -26.93 -1.62 19.49
CA GLY A 311 -26.03 -0.49 19.64
C GLY A 311 -24.57 -0.83 19.28
N GLU A 312 -23.66 -0.50 20.19
CA GLU A 312 -22.22 -0.69 20.01
C GLU A 312 -21.76 -2.16 20.08
N GLN A 313 -22.66 -3.11 20.37
CA GLN A 313 -22.36 -4.53 20.17
C GLN A 313 -22.15 -4.85 18.69
N ILE A 314 -22.74 -4.06 17.79
CA ILE A 314 -22.46 -4.12 16.36
C ILE A 314 -21.09 -3.47 16.12
N PRO A 315 -20.12 -4.19 15.52
CA PRO A 315 -18.82 -3.62 15.20
C PRO A 315 -18.95 -2.33 14.37
N LEU A 316 -18.06 -1.36 14.60
CA LEU A 316 -18.13 -0.06 13.95
C LEU A 316 -18.09 -0.18 12.41
N LEU A 317 -17.25 -1.07 11.87
CA LEU A 317 -17.15 -1.26 10.43
C LEU A 317 -18.48 -1.73 9.80
N ALA A 318 -19.21 -2.61 10.50
CA ALA A 318 -20.53 -3.06 10.07
C ALA A 318 -21.57 -1.93 10.15
N ARG A 319 -21.54 -1.11 11.21
CA ARG A 319 -22.43 0.07 11.34
C ARG A 319 -22.20 1.09 10.22
N ILE A 320 -20.93 1.36 9.88
CA ILE A 320 -20.55 2.22 8.76
C ILE A 320 -21.07 1.63 7.45
N PHE A 321 -20.80 0.35 7.20
CA PHE A 321 -21.17 -0.28 5.95
C PHE A 321 -22.69 -0.35 5.75
N ALA A 322 -23.46 -0.70 6.79
CA ALA A 322 -24.91 -0.86 6.71
C ALA A 322 -25.63 0.41 6.24
N VAL A 323 -25.21 1.59 6.69
CA VAL A 323 -25.83 2.85 6.21
C VAL A 323 -25.45 3.15 4.77
N CYS A 324 -24.22 2.82 4.36
CA CYS A 324 -23.75 3.02 2.98
C CYS A 324 -24.51 2.13 2.00
N ASP A 325 -24.73 0.87 2.37
CA ASP A 325 -25.46 -0.09 1.55
C ASP A 325 -26.92 0.36 1.34
N VAL A 326 -27.62 0.72 2.42
CA VAL A 326 -29.00 1.23 2.30
C VAL A 326 -29.05 2.53 1.50
N TYR A 327 -28.09 3.44 1.68
CA TYR A 327 -28.03 4.67 0.88
C TYR A 327 -27.88 4.36 -0.62
N ASP A 328 -26.95 3.48 -1.01
CA ASP A 328 -26.76 3.11 -2.42
C ASP A 328 -28.01 2.41 -2.98
N ALA A 329 -28.62 1.51 -2.20
CA ALA A 329 -29.82 0.78 -2.58
C ALA A 329 -31.05 1.67 -2.77
N LEU A 330 -31.15 2.80 -2.06
CA LEU A 330 -32.26 3.76 -2.20
C LEU A 330 -32.03 4.77 -3.33
N THR A 331 -30.78 5.20 -3.56
CA THR A 331 -30.45 6.23 -4.55
C THR A 331 -30.24 5.71 -5.97
N ASN A 332 -30.07 4.40 -6.15
CA ASN A 332 -29.87 3.79 -7.46
C ASN A 332 -31.05 2.94 -7.91
N VAL A 333 -31.24 2.85 -9.24
CA VAL A 333 -32.36 2.11 -9.84
C VAL A 333 -32.14 0.62 -9.66
N ARG A 334 -33.10 -0.08 -9.06
CA ARG A 334 -33.19 -1.54 -9.05
C ARG A 334 -34.32 -1.97 -10.01
N PRO A 335 -34.29 -3.19 -10.60
CA PRO A 335 -35.28 -3.62 -11.62
C PRO A 335 -36.76 -3.44 -11.21
N TYR A 336 -37.05 -3.43 -9.90
CA TYR A 336 -38.41 -3.33 -9.35
C TYR A 336 -38.70 -2.02 -8.59
N LYS A 337 -37.77 -1.04 -8.56
CA LYS A 337 -37.93 0.19 -7.78
C LYS A 337 -37.28 1.39 -8.46
N ARG A 338 -38.05 2.48 -8.64
CA ARG A 338 -37.50 3.79 -9.03
C ARG A 338 -36.58 4.31 -7.92
N ALA A 339 -35.39 4.75 -8.29
CA ALA A 339 -34.48 5.44 -7.39
C ALA A 339 -35.20 6.59 -6.66
N TRP A 340 -34.93 6.72 -5.37
CA TRP A 340 -35.35 7.87 -4.58
C TRP A 340 -34.46 9.06 -4.89
N THR A 341 -34.96 10.26 -4.68
CA THR A 341 -34.09 11.44 -4.68
C THR A 341 -33.11 11.37 -3.50
N VAL A 342 -31.97 12.05 -3.63
CA VAL A 342 -31.01 12.16 -2.52
C VAL A 342 -31.69 12.72 -1.28
N SER A 343 -32.53 13.76 -1.44
CA SER A 343 -33.25 14.37 -0.32
C SER A 343 -34.20 13.39 0.39
N GLU A 344 -35.01 12.62 -0.35
CA GLU A 344 -35.89 11.60 0.23
C GLU A 344 -35.10 10.50 0.96
N THR A 345 -33.97 10.08 0.37
CA THR A 345 -33.09 9.07 0.98
C THR A 345 -32.48 9.57 2.29
N LEU A 346 -31.96 10.79 2.29
CA LEU A 346 -31.37 11.40 3.49
C LEU A 346 -32.41 11.58 4.60
N ALA A 347 -33.62 12.06 4.27
CA ALA A 347 -34.70 12.19 5.24
C ALA A 347 -35.09 10.84 5.86
N HIS A 348 -35.11 9.77 5.06
CA HIS A 348 -35.38 8.41 5.56
C HIS A 348 -34.28 7.88 6.47
N ILE A 349 -33.00 8.06 6.08
CA ILE A 349 -31.86 7.62 6.89
C ILE A 349 -31.83 8.39 8.22
N GLN A 350 -32.05 9.71 8.18
CA GLN A 350 -32.18 10.55 9.38
C GLN A 350 -33.30 10.08 10.30
N ALA A 351 -34.49 9.81 9.74
CA ALA A 351 -35.62 9.30 10.52
C ALA A 351 -35.36 7.90 11.10
N SER A 352 -34.43 7.14 10.52
CA SER A 352 -34.01 5.81 10.96
C SER A 352 -32.80 5.84 11.91
N SER A 353 -32.29 7.02 12.26
CA SER A 353 -31.24 7.22 13.25
C SER A 353 -31.69 6.76 14.63
N GLY A 354 -30.85 5.98 15.31
CA GLY A 354 -31.15 5.42 16.63
C GLY A 354 -32.13 4.23 16.61
N THR A 355 -32.57 3.80 15.43
CA THR A 355 -33.38 2.57 15.25
C THR A 355 -32.70 1.61 14.29
N HIS A 356 -32.69 1.92 12.99
CA HIS A 356 -31.96 1.11 12.01
C HIS A 356 -30.46 1.37 12.12
N PHE A 357 -30.07 2.65 12.19
CA PHE A 357 -28.68 3.06 12.06
C PHE A 357 -28.15 3.70 13.34
N ASP A 358 -26.84 3.58 13.53
CA ASP A 358 -26.11 4.32 14.55
C ASP A 358 -26.23 5.83 14.30
N PRO A 359 -26.71 6.62 15.29
CA PRO A 359 -26.79 8.08 15.16
C PRO A 359 -25.48 8.76 14.76
N GLN A 360 -24.34 8.31 15.31
CA GLN A 360 -23.04 8.92 15.01
C GLN A 360 -22.64 8.69 13.55
N VAL A 361 -22.95 7.50 13.03
CA VAL A 361 -22.65 7.14 11.64
C VAL A 361 -23.57 7.91 10.68
N VAL A 362 -24.85 8.09 11.03
CA VAL A 362 -25.78 8.91 10.25
C VAL A 362 -25.29 10.36 10.17
N ASP A 363 -24.89 10.94 11.29
CA ASP A 363 -24.36 12.31 11.32
C ASP A 363 -23.09 12.44 10.46
N ALA A 364 -22.19 11.44 10.53
CA ALA A 364 -21.00 11.40 9.68
C ALA A 364 -21.35 11.31 8.18
N LEU A 365 -22.32 10.46 7.80
CA LEU A 365 -22.78 10.31 6.42
C LEU A 365 -23.29 11.64 5.85
N LEU A 366 -24.11 12.36 6.62
CA LEU A 366 -24.67 13.64 6.19
C LEU A 366 -23.58 14.67 5.90
N ASN A 367 -22.57 14.76 6.78
CA ASN A 367 -21.43 15.66 6.58
C ASN A 367 -20.63 15.28 5.33
N VAL A 368 -20.31 13.99 5.16
CA VAL A 368 -19.56 13.50 3.98
C VAL A 368 -20.29 13.79 2.66
N LEU A 369 -21.63 13.71 2.66
CA LEU A 369 -22.43 14.02 1.47
C LEU A 369 -22.57 15.52 1.22
N ALA A 370 -22.68 16.34 2.28
CA ALA A 370 -22.68 17.79 2.15
C ALA A 370 -21.38 18.32 1.53
N ASP A 371 -20.23 17.81 2.00
CA ASP A 371 -18.90 18.17 1.49
C ASP A 371 -18.74 17.84 -0.01
N ALA A 372 -19.25 16.68 -0.45
CA ALA A 372 -19.21 16.28 -1.86
C ALA A 372 -20.09 17.15 -2.78
N THR A 373 -21.14 17.76 -2.24
CA THR A 373 -22.04 18.66 -3.00
C THR A 373 -21.59 20.12 -2.98
N GLY A 374 -20.49 20.45 -2.30
CA GLY A 374 -20.02 21.83 -2.14
C GLY A 374 -20.93 22.69 -1.26
N LEU A 375 -21.84 22.07 -0.48
CA LEU A 375 -22.77 22.73 0.43
C LEU A 375 -22.19 22.82 1.86
N SER A 376 -20.90 23.11 1.98
CA SER A 376 -20.33 23.58 3.24
C SER A 376 -20.82 25.02 3.44
N GLU A 377 -21.95 25.19 4.13
CA GLU A 377 -22.33 26.48 4.69
C GLU A 377 -21.20 26.95 5.62
N SER A 378 -20.56 28.05 5.22
CA SER A 378 -19.81 28.90 6.12
C SER A 378 -20.69 29.29 7.30
N ALA A 379 -20.37 28.81 8.49
CA ALA A 379 -20.88 29.30 9.76
C ALA A 379 -19.70 29.63 10.69
#